data_AF-A0A2X3JP14-F1
#
_entry.id   AF-A0A2X3JP14-F1
#
_cell.length_a   1.000
_cell.length_b   1.000
_cell.length_c   1.000
_cell.angle_alpha   90.00
_cell.angle_beta   90.00
_cell.angle_gamma   90.00
#
_symmetry.space_group_name_H-M   'P 1'
#
loop_
_entity.id
_entity.type
_entity.pdbx_description
1 polymer ?
#
loop_
_entity_poly.entity_id
_entity_poly.type
_entity_poly.pdbx_seq_one_letter_code
_entity_poly.pdbx_strand_id
1 'polypeptide(L)'
;MARALPAGSLAMIVGGHSQDPVCMAAENKKQVDYVPGTPCKPDQQNGIWIVQAHEWGKYVGRADFEFRNGEMKMVNYQLNSGEPEEESDLGRREKRARALHS
;
A
#
# COMPACT_ATOMS: atom_id res chain seq x y z
N MET A 1 3.14 3.33 -18.80
CA MET A 1 1.87 2.74 -19.27
C MET A 1 0.68 3.66 -19.06
N ALA A 2 0.25 3.95 -17.82
CA ALA A 2 -0.98 4.71 -17.54
C ALA A 2 -1.13 6.03 -18.33
N ARG A 3 -0.04 6.81 -18.46
CA ARG A 3 -0.02 8.08 -19.24
C ARG A 3 -0.28 7.92 -20.74
N ALA A 4 -0.07 6.75 -21.32
CA ALA A 4 -0.23 6.49 -22.75
C ALA A 4 -1.60 5.90 -23.12
N LEU A 5 -2.39 5.51 -22.12
CA LEU A 5 -3.73 4.97 -22.33
C LEU A 5 -4.77 6.11 -22.44
N PRO A 6 -5.97 5.86 -22.98
CA PRO A 6 -7.07 6.81 -22.82
C PRO A 6 -7.35 7.05 -21.33
N ALA A 7 -7.67 8.29 -20.97
CA ALA A 7 -7.88 8.69 -19.57
C ALA A 7 -8.97 7.84 -18.90
N GLY A 8 -8.69 7.32 -17.70
CA GLY A 8 -9.64 6.50 -16.94
C GLY A 8 -10.05 5.17 -17.59
N SER A 9 -9.38 4.74 -18.68
CA SER A 9 -9.68 3.47 -19.36
C SER A 9 -9.46 2.22 -18.51
N LEU A 10 -8.68 2.35 -17.43
CA LEU A 10 -8.53 1.34 -16.39
C LEU A 10 -8.88 1.97 -15.04
N ALA A 11 -9.58 1.23 -14.18
CA ALA A 11 -9.80 1.67 -12.81
C ALA A 11 -8.49 1.71 -12.01
N MET A 12 -7.66 0.66 -12.16
CA MET A 12 -6.38 0.58 -11.48
C MET A 12 -5.37 -0.31 -12.21
N ILE A 13 -4.09 -0.08 -11.91
CA ILE A 13 -2.96 -0.95 -12.24
C ILE A 13 -2.42 -1.52 -10.92
N VAL A 14 -2.49 -2.84 -10.78
CA VAL A 14 -1.85 -3.57 -9.68
C VAL A 14 -0.42 -3.88 -10.10
N GLY A 15 0.52 -3.08 -9.60
CA GLY A 15 1.93 -3.13 -9.94
C GLY A 15 2.70 -4.23 -9.21
N GLY A 16 3.97 -4.36 -9.59
CA GLY A 16 4.95 -5.27 -9.02
C GLY A 16 6.33 -4.99 -9.60
N HIS A 17 7.28 -5.91 -9.38
CA HIS A 17 8.66 -5.88 -9.87
C HIS A 17 9.60 -4.84 -9.21
N SER A 18 9.20 -3.59 -9.02
CA SER A 18 10.06 -2.59 -8.38
C SER A 18 10.24 -2.83 -6.88
N GLN A 19 9.44 -3.73 -6.30
CA GLN A 19 9.44 -4.09 -4.88
C GLN A 19 9.15 -2.91 -3.93
N ASP A 20 8.60 -1.80 -4.41
CA ASP A 20 8.22 -0.64 -3.59
C ASP A 20 6.78 -0.70 -3.05
N PRO A 21 6.50 -0.06 -1.90
CA PRO A 21 5.13 0.33 -1.56
C PRO A 21 4.80 1.63 -2.32
N VAL A 22 3.77 1.62 -3.16
CA VAL A 22 3.34 2.85 -3.85
C VAL A 22 2.45 3.67 -2.92
N CYS A 23 3.09 4.41 -2.02
CA CYS A 23 2.50 5.42 -1.15
C CYS A 23 3.17 6.77 -1.47
N MET A 24 2.37 7.79 -1.80
CA MET A 24 2.86 9.06 -2.32
C MET A 24 3.01 10.09 -1.20
N ALA A 25 4.20 10.68 -1.08
CA ALA A 25 4.44 11.83 -0.20
C ALA A 25 4.06 13.16 -0.87
N ALA A 26 4.20 13.23 -2.20
CA ALA A 26 3.77 14.34 -3.04
C ALA A 26 3.45 13.84 -4.45
N GLU A 27 2.95 14.72 -5.31
CA GLU A 27 2.71 14.38 -6.72
C GLU A 27 4.00 13.85 -7.37
N ASN A 28 3.90 12.69 -8.03
CA ASN A 28 5.03 12.01 -8.68
C ASN A 28 6.24 11.70 -7.76
N LYS A 29 6.07 11.75 -6.43
CA LYS A 29 7.12 11.42 -5.44
C LYS A 29 6.61 10.42 -4.41
N LYS A 30 7.09 9.18 -4.50
CA LYS A 30 6.86 8.14 -3.49
C LYS A 30 7.45 8.57 -2.14
N GLN A 31 6.79 8.20 -1.07
CA GLN A 31 7.34 8.28 0.28
C GLN A 31 8.56 7.36 0.37
N VAL A 32 9.63 7.89 0.97
CA VAL A 32 10.79 7.09 1.35
C VAL A 32 10.50 6.52 2.74
N ASP A 33 10.86 5.25 2.95
CA ASP A 33 10.68 4.55 4.22
C ASP A 33 9.23 4.59 4.75
N TYR A 34 8.30 4.07 3.97
CA TYR A 34 6.90 3.93 4.41
C TYR A 34 6.80 3.16 5.73
N VAL A 35 6.02 3.71 6.66
CA VAL A 35 5.83 3.15 8.00
C VAL A 35 4.53 2.32 8.04
N PRO A 36 4.58 1.03 8.42
CA PRO A 36 3.39 0.19 8.57
C PRO A 36 2.30 0.85 9.42
N GLY A 37 1.04 0.72 9.00
CA GLY A 37 -0.13 1.27 9.71
C GLY A 37 -0.36 2.76 9.51
N THR A 38 0.54 3.48 8.84
CA THR A 38 0.28 4.89 8.45
C THR A 38 -0.60 4.96 7.19
N PRO A 39 -1.31 6.07 6.94
CA PRO A 39 -2.10 6.21 5.72
C PRO A 39 -1.23 6.10 4.46
N CYS A 40 -1.71 5.35 3.46
CA CYS A 40 -1.06 5.23 2.17
C CYS A 40 -1.93 5.87 1.09
N LYS A 41 -1.44 6.95 0.47
CA LYS A 41 -2.08 7.54 -0.71
C LYS A 41 -1.47 6.90 -1.97
N PRO A 42 -2.21 6.13 -2.78
CA PRO A 42 -1.67 5.56 -4.01
C PRO A 42 -1.43 6.65 -5.06
N ASP A 43 -0.62 6.34 -6.07
CA ASP A 43 -0.42 7.24 -7.21
C ASP A 43 -1.65 7.22 -8.13
N GLN A 44 -1.91 8.33 -8.81
CA GLN A 44 -2.94 8.42 -9.83
C GLN A 44 -2.39 9.15 -11.04
N GLN A 45 -2.41 8.49 -12.19
CA GLN A 45 -1.87 9.02 -13.42
C GLN A 45 -2.92 8.87 -14.51
N ASN A 46 -3.29 9.97 -15.18
CA ASN A 46 -4.26 9.95 -16.27
C ASN A 46 -5.61 9.31 -15.89
N GLY A 47 -6.08 9.58 -14.65
CA GLY A 47 -7.31 9.02 -14.10
C GLY A 47 -7.23 7.56 -13.66
N ILE A 48 -6.07 6.89 -13.78
CA ILE A 48 -5.86 5.48 -13.46
C ILE A 48 -5.08 5.39 -12.14
N TRP A 49 -5.59 4.64 -11.17
CA TRP A 49 -4.90 4.39 -9.89
C TRP A 49 -3.73 3.41 -10.08
N ILE A 50 -2.60 3.66 -9.44
CA ILE A 50 -1.44 2.77 -9.47
C ILE A 50 -1.10 2.38 -8.04
N VAL A 51 -1.12 1.08 -7.77
CA VAL A 51 -0.89 0.53 -6.43
C VAL A 51 0.21 -0.53 -6.48
N GLN A 52 0.93 -0.70 -5.38
CA GLN A 52 1.87 -1.81 -5.20
C GLN A 52 2.05 -2.05 -3.70
N ALA A 53 1.91 -3.30 -3.28
CA ALA A 53 1.91 -3.71 -1.88
C ALA A 53 3.29 -4.16 -1.39
N HIS A 54 4.36 -3.52 -1.89
CA HIS A 54 5.74 -3.88 -1.56
C HIS A 54 6.08 -5.32 -2.01
N GLU A 55 6.97 -5.99 -1.30
CA GLU A 55 7.48 -7.33 -1.61
C GLU A 55 7.10 -8.39 -0.56
N TRP A 56 7.17 -9.66 -0.97
CA TRP A 56 7.16 -10.84 -0.09
C TRP A 56 6.00 -10.92 0.91
N GLY A 57 4.83 -10.39 0.54
CA GLY A 57 3.68 -10.41 1.43
C GLY A 57 3.83 -9.51 2.66
N LYS A 58 4.81 -8.58 2.69
CA LYS A 58 4.92 -7.58 3.76
C LYS A 58 3.61 -6.80 3.96
N TYR A 59 2.86 -6.58 2.87
CA TYR A 59 1.53 -5.99 2.95
C TYR A 59 0.52 -6.67 2.03
N VAL A 60 -0.74 -6.60 2.43
CA VAL A 60 -1.91 -6.79 1.57
C VAL A 60 -2.49 -5.41 1.27
N GLY A 61 -2.44 -4.99 0.01
CA GLY A 61 -3.07 -3.75 -0.44
C GLY A 61 -4.57 -3.93 -0.63
N ARG A 62 -5.36 -3.08 0.03
CA ARG A 62 -6.83 -3.07 -0.07
C ARG A 62 -7.28 -1.76 -0.72
N ALA A 63 -7.96 -1.86 -1.85
CA ALA A 63 -8.59 -0.74 -2.53
C ALA A 63 -10.11 -0.93 -2.51
N ASP A 64 -10.81 -0.05 -1.80
CA ASP A 64 -12.28 -0.05 -1.77
C ASP A 64 -12.79 0.90 -2.86
N PHE A 65 -13.63 0.39 -3.76
CA PHE A 65 -14.24 1.15 -4.85
C PHE A 65 -15.76 1.19 -4.74
N GLU A 66 -16.35 2.33 -5.09
CA GLU A 66 -17.76 2.45 -5.43
C GLU A 66 -17.91 2.46 -6.96
N PHE A 67 -18.90 1.73 -7.47
CA PHE A 67 -19.26 1.72 -8.88
C PHE A 67 -20.66 2.26 -9.10
N ARG A 68 -20.80 3.28 -9.96
CA ARG A 68 -22.10 3.87 -10.29
C ARG A 68 -22.08 4.42 -11.71
N ASN A 69 -23.08 4.08 -12.52
CA ASN A 69 -23.27 4.60 -13.88
C ASN A 69 -22.04 4.46 -14.80
N GLY A 70 -21.28 3.38 -14.67
CA GLY A 70 -20.06 3.16 -15.47
C GLY A 70 -18.80 3.82 -14.89
N GLU A 71 -18.91 4.58 -13.79
CA GLU A 71 -17.79 5.23 -13.12
C GLU A 71 -17.31 4.41 -11.91
N MET A 72 -16.00 4.20 -11.83
CA MET A 72 -15.32 3.56 -10.70
C MET A 72 -14.62 4.65 -9.86
N LYS A 73 -15.03 4.81 -8.61
CA LYS A 73 -14.42 5.77 -7.68
C LYS A 73 -13.76 5.03 -6.51
N MET A 74 -12.45 5.21 -6.33
CA MET A 74 -11.77 4.71 -5.14
C MET A 74 -12.20 5.56 -3.94
N VAL A 75 -12.76 4.92 -2.92
CA VAL A 75 -13.20 5.60 -1.68
C VAL A 75 -12.22 5.42 -0.53
N ASN A 76 -11.43 4.35 -0.57
CA ASN A 76 -10.38 4.12 0.42
C ASN A 76 -9.24 3.27 -0.16
N TYR A 77 -8.03 3.49 0.35
CA TYR A 77 -6.88 2.62 0.09
C TYR A 77 -6.03 2.50 1.34
N GLN A 78 -5.58 1.27 1.63
CA GLN A 78 -4.69 0.99 2.75
C GLN A 78 -3.77 -0.19 2.47
N LEU A 79 -2.59 -0.18 3.10
CA LEU A 79 -1.69 -1.32 3.16
C LEU A 79 -1.82 -1.96 4.55
N ASN A 80 -2.40 -3.16 4.60
CA ASN A 80 -2.48 -3.94 5.83
C ASN A 80 -1.20 -4.74 5.99
N SER A 81 -0.55 -4.71 7.16
CA SER A 81 0.63 -5.54 7.43
C SER A 81 0.28 -7.02 7.25
N GLY A 82 1.11 -7.73 6.49
CA GLY A 82 1.01 -9.19 6.33
C GLY A 82 1.78 -9.97 7.38
N GLU A 83 2.57 -9.31 8.24
CA GLU A 83 3.12 -9.98 9.43
C GLU A 83 1.97 -10.38 10.36
N PRO A 84 1.85 -11.67 10.74
CA PRO A 84 0.92 -12.07 11.77
C PRO A 84 1.23 -11.31 13.05
N GLU A 85 0.22 -10.73 13.71
CA GLU A 85 0.39 -10.05 15.00
C GLU A 85 1.16 -10.91 16.03
N GLU A 86 1.05 -12.24 15.92
CA GLU A 86 1.65 -13.24 16.81
C GLU A 86 3.19 -13.22 16.84
N GLU A 87 3.86 -13.00 15.70
CA GLU A 87 5.34 -12.96 15.64
C GLU A 87 5.88 -11.63 16.20
N SER A 88 5.13 -10.55 16.02
CA SER A 88 5.43 -9.23 16.58
C SER A 88 5.33 -9.21 18.11
N ASP A 89 4.39 -9.97 18.67
CA ASP A 89 4.15 -10.04 20.11
C ASP A 89 5.16 -10.96 20.80
N LEU A 90 5.57 -12.06 20.16
CA LEU A 90 6.66 -12.92 20.65
C LEU A 90 7.99 -12.15 20.66
N GLY A 91 8.33 -11.44 19.59
CA GLY A 91 9.54 -10.61 19.51
C GLY A 91 9.53 -9.45 20.51
N ARG A 92 8.36 -8.86 20.80
CA ARG A 92 8.19 -7.84 21.85
C ARG A 92 8.30 -8.43 23.26
N ARG A 93 7.79 -9.64 23.48
CA ARG A 93 7.90 -10.39 24.75
C ARG A 93 9.34 -10.83 25.01
N GLU A 94 10.07 -11.33 24.02
CA GLU A 94 11.48 -11.71 24.16
C GLU A 94 12.38 -10.50 24.46
N LYS A 95 12.17 -9.37 23.78
CA LYS A 95 12.89 -8.12 24.06
C LYS A 95 12.61 -7.61 25.48
N ARG A 96 11.35 -7.69 25.95
CA ARG A 96 10.97 -7.38 27.34
C ARG A 96 11.59 -8.36 28.34
N ALA A 97 11.61 -9.65 28.04
CA ALA A 97 12.20 -10.67 28.90
C ALA A 97 13.72 -10.44 29.07
N ARG A 98 14.44 -10.10 27.99
CA ARG A 98 15.87 -9.76 28.08
C ARG A 98 16.15 -8.49 28.88
N ALA A 99 15.29 -7.47 28.78
CA ALA A 99 15.45 -6.23 29.55
C ALA A 99 15.16 -6.38 31.06
N LEU A 100 14.46 -7.44 31.47
CA LEU A 100 14.19 -7.76 32.87
C LEU A 100 15.29 -8.61 33.53
N HIS A 101 16.23 -9.14 32.73
CA HIS A 101 17.34 -9.99 33.20
C HIS A 101 18.70 -9.30 33.02
N SER A 102 18.72 -7.96 32.87
CA SER A 102 19.92 -7.12 32.79
C SER A 102 19.99 -6.15 33.95
#